data_AF-A0A7C7GXE2-F1
#
_entry.id   AF-A0A7C7GXE2-F1
#
_cell.length_a   1.000
_cell.length_b   1.000
_cell.length_c   1.000
_cell.angle_alpha   90.00
_cell.angle_beta   90.00
_cell.angle_gamma   90.00
#
_symmetry.space_group_name_H-M   'P 1'
#
loop_
_entity.id
_entity.type
_entity.pdbx_description
1 polymer ?
#
loop_
_entity_poly.entity_id
_entity_poly.type
_entity_poly.pdbx_seq_one_letter_code
_entity_poly.pdbx_strand_id
1 'polypeptide(L)'
;MNVNRLITAAILALVCFLLFVYPDPQGDLYTILRYIAFGLLIVILYQFTTSDPDIYEPEIKPSVERNTSVSHGLIIREEIHDQYEQLLKMVFNMVMAINENYKAAFFMLDGSGKHLTIQSATKDIFKELIPTENEIIQTIFLQQEAVLFQQTDVRGHWMELFVEKSWRGSECVLGARVLYKNAPVGCILVLADHFSTIQERDRNLLTS
;
A
#
# COMPACT_ATOMS: atom_id res chain seq x y z
N MET A 1 -3.94 -12.10 -7.08
CA MET A 1 -3.34 -13.06 -8.02
C MET A 1 -4.43 -13.47 -8.99
N ASN A 2 -4.42 -13.00 -10.24
CA ASN A 2 -5.56 -13.15 -11.17
C ASN A 2 -5.87 -14.62 -11.45
N VAL A 3 -7.14 -15.02 -11.28
CA VAL A 3 -7.65 -16.38 -11.53
C VAL A 3 -7.25 -16.87 -12.93
N ASN A 4 -7.23 -15.98 -13.91
CA ASN A 4 -6.77 -16.28 -15.28
C ASN A 4 -5.31 -16.74 -15.34
N ARG A 5 -4.41 -16.17 -14.51
CA ARG A 5 -2.99 -16.60 -14.46
C ARG A 5 -2.86 -18.00 -13.85
N LEU A 6 -3.69 -18.32 -12.87
CA LEU A 6 -3.71 -19.62 -12.19
C LEU A 6 -4.31 -20.71 -13.10
N ILE A 7 -5.36 -20.36 -13.85
CA ILE A 7 -5.96 -21.23 -14.87
C ILE A 7 -4.97 -21.50 -16.01
N THR A 8 -4.28 -20.48 -16.53
CA THR A 8 -3.28 -20.68 -17.60
C THR A 8 -2.12 -21.56 -17.11
N ALA A 9 -1.63 -21.36 -15.89
CA ALA A 9 -0.58 -22.20 -15.31
C ALA A 9 -1.04 -23.66 -15.10
N ALA A 10 -2.29 -23.87 -14.66
CA ALA A 10 -2.87 -25.19 -14.48
C ALA A 10 -3.08 -25.94 -15.81
N ILE A 11 -3.55 -25.25 -16.85
CA ILE A 11 -3.71 -25.82 -18.21
C ILE A 11 -2.33 -26.20 -18.77
N LEU A 12 -1.32 -25.35 -18.59
CA LEU A 12 0.04 -25.65 -19.05
C LEU A 12 0.64 -26.86 -18.33
N ALA A 13 0.48 -26.94 -17.00
CA ALA A 13 0.93 -28.08 -16.21
C ALA A 13 0.25 -29.39 -16.64
N LEU A 14 -1.06 -29.35 -16.95
CA LEU A 14 -1.82 -30.49 -17.46
C LEU A 14 -1.32 -30.94 -18.84
N VAL A 15 -1.05 -30.00 -19.75
CA VAL A 15 -0.53 -30.30 -21.10
C VAL A 15 0.88 -30.87 -21.03
N CYS A 16 1.74 -30.33 -20.18
CA CYS A 16 3.08 -30.90 -19.93
C CYS A 16 2.99 -32.30 -19.34
N PHE A 17 2.09 -32.54 -18.39
CA PHE A 17 1.86 -33.87 -17.80
C PHE A 17 1.42 -34.88 -18.86
N LEU A 18 0.48 -34.50 -19.74
CA LEU A 18 0.02 -35.38 -20.83
C LEU A 18 1.11 -35.69 -21.86
N LEU A 19 2.02 -34.75 -22.13
CA LEU A 19 3.11 -34.96 -23.10
C LEU A 19 4.32 -35.72 -22.53
N PHE A 20 4.56 -35.66 -21.22
CA PHE A 20 5.73 -36.29 -20.57
C PHE A 20 5.41 -37.57 -19.79
N VAL A 21 4.19 -37.76 -19.29
CA VAL A 21 3.90 -38.81 -18.29
C VAL A 21 3.06 -39.98 -18.84
N TYR A 22 2.45 -39.89 -20.04
CA TYR A 22 1.54 -40.95 -20.52
C TYR A 22 1.61 -41.27 -22.03
N PRO A 23 1.57 -42.58 -22.40
CA PRO A 23 2.77 -43.40 -22.51
C PRO A 23 3.64 -43.00 -23.72
N ASP A 24 4.96 -43.17 -23.57
CA ASP A 24 6.02 -42.78 -24.50
C ASP A 24 5.75 -43.16 -25.98
N PRO A 25 5.25 -42.23 -26.81
CA PRO A 25 5.07 -42.49 -28.23
C PRO A 25 6.44 -42.48 -28.88
N GLN A 26 6.94 -43.66 -29.26
CA GLN A 26 8.25 -43.78 -29.90
C GLN A 26 8.17 -43.31 -31.35
N GLY A 27 9.03 -42.35 -31.70
CA GLY A 27 9.18 -41.82 -33.05
C GLY A 27 9.88 -40.47 -33.07
N ASP A 28 10.65 -40.21 -34.13
CA ASP A 28 11.42 -38.98 -34.29
C ASP A 28 10.54 -37.72 -34.27
N LEU A 29 9.31 -37.82 -34.78
CA LEU A 29 8.33 -36.71 -34.78
C LEU A 29 7.93 -36.28 -33.35
N TYR A 30 7.76 -37.23 -32.44
CA TYR A 30 7.39 -36.96 -31.05
C TYR A 30 8.55 -36.34 -30.27
N THR A 31 9.78 -36.75 -30.60
CA THR A 31 11.00 -36.15 -30.06
C THR A 31 11.14 -34.68 -30.46
N ILE A 32 10.89 -34.35 -31.73
CA ILE A 32 10.88 -32.96 -32.21
C ILE A 32 9.79 -32.14 -31.51
N LEU A 33 8.58 -32.71 -31.35
CA LEU A 33 7.46 -32.04 -30.70
C LEU A 33 7.76 -31.73 -29.21
N ARG A 34 8.49 -32.61 -28.51
CA ARG A 34 8.95 -32.36 -27.13
C ARG A 34 9.88 -31.14 -27.03
N TYR A 35 10.83 -31.00 -27.95
CA TYR A 35 11.73 -29.84 -27.97
C TYR A 35 11.00 -28.53 -28.28
N ILE A 36 10.03 -28.55 -29.20
CA ILE A 36 9.19 -27.37 -29.51
C ILE A 36 8.37 -26.96 -28.28
N ALA A 37 7.74 -27.93 -27.61
CA ALA A 37 6.96 -27.66 -26.40
C ALA A 37 7.83 -27.08 -25.27
N PHE A 38 9.05 -27.58 -25.11
CA PHE A 38 10.00 -27.07 -24.12
C PHE A 38 10.45 -25.63 -24.44
N GLY A 39 10.71 -25.31 -25.71
CA GLY A 39 11.02 -23.95 -26.14
C GLY A 39 9.87 -22.97 -25.88
N LEU A 40 8.63 -23.38 -26.18
CA LEU A 40 7.43 -22.60 -25.88
C LEU A 40 7.25 -22.32 -24.38
N LEU A 41 7.55 -23.32 -23.54
CA LEU A 41 7.49 -23.18 -22.08
C LEU A 41 8.49 -22.14 -21.57
N ILE A 42 9.73 -22.13 -22.09
CA ILE A 42 10.74 -21.14 -21.73
C ILE A 42 10.30 -19.73 -22.15
N VAL A 43 9.79 -19.55 -23.36
CA VAL A 43 9.31 -18.25 -23.86
C VAL A 43 8.17 -17.70 -23.00
N ILE A 44 7.23 -18.56 -22.59
CA ILE A 44 6.11 -18.17 -21.74
C ILE A 44 6.60 -17.81 -20.33
N LEU A 45 7.52 -18.57 -19.75
CA LEU A 45 8.12 -18.25 -18.45
C LEU A 45 8.89 -16.92 -18.51
N TYR A 46 9.59 -16.66 -19.61
CA TYR A 46 10.29 -15.39 -19.84
C TYR A 46 9.33 -14.20 -19.90
N GLN A 47 8.22 -14.32 -20.64
CA GLN A 47 7.15 -13.32 -20.67
C GLN A 47 6.55 -13.12 -19.27
N PHE A 48 6.35 -14.19 -18.51
CA PHE A 48 5.77 -14.10 -17.17
C PHE A 48 6.67 -13.43 -16.13
N THR A 49 8.00 -13.52 -16.29
CA THR A 49 8.97 -12.85 -15.41
C THR A 49 9.33 -11.43 -15.85
N THR A 50 9.12 -11.07 -17.12
CA THR A 50 9.50 -9.75 -17.68
C THR A 50 8.32 -8.78 -17.74
N SER A 51 7.08 -9.25 -17.58
CA SER A 51 5.93 -8.36 -17.39
C SER A 51 5.95 -7.76 -15.98
N ASP A 52 6.64 -6.64 -15.83
CA ASP A 52 6.48 -5.72 -14.69
C ASP A 52 5.01 -5.29 -14.53
N PRO A 53 4.56 -4.96 -13.31
CA PRO A 53 3.18 -4.51 -13.07
C PRO A 53 2.92 -3.24 -13.88
N ASP A 54 1.81 -3.20 -14.62
CA ASP A 54 1.38 -2.08 -15.45
C ASP A 54 1.59 -0.74 -14.73
N ILE A 55 2.63 0.00 -15.08
CA ILE A 55 2.79 1.41 -14.76
C ILE A 55 1.86 2.14 -15.73
N TYR A 56 0.62 2.38 -15.30
CA TYR A 56 -0.30 3.21 -16.07
C TYR A 56 -0.05 4.68 -15.71
N GLU A 57 0.64 5.37 -16.61
CA GLU A 57 0.76 6.82 -16.63
C GLU A 57 -0.64 7.43 -16.82
N PRO A 58 -1.09 8.37 -15.96
CA PRO A 58 -2.45 8.87 -16.05
C PRO A 58 -2.60 9.79 -17.26
N GLU A 59 -3.22 9.28 -18.33
CA GLU A 59 -3.70 10.11 -19.43
C GLU A 59 -4.86 11.00 -18.98
N ILE A 60 -4.69 12.30 -19.22
CA ILE A 60 -5.69 13.36 -19.02
C ILE A 60 -6.87 13.11 -19.98
N LYS A 61 -8.07 12.83 -19.43
CA LYS A 61 -9.30 12.69 -20.23
C LYS A 61 -9.97 14.04 -20.48
N PRO A 62 -10.44 14.32 -21.70
CA PRO A 62 -11.67 15.08 -21.92
C PRO A 62 -12.88 14.14 -22.12
N SER A 63 -13.98 14.57 -21.50
CA SER A 63 -15.40 14.18 -21.57
C SER A 63 -15.88 13.00 -22.44
N VAL A 64 -16.51 12.04 -21.73
CA VAL A 64 -17.81 11.37 -21.96
C VAL A 64 -18.23 11.00 -23.38
N GLU A 65 -18.29 9.69 -23.65
CA GLU A 65 -19.47 9.09 -24.30
C GLU A 65 -19.69 7.64 -23.83
N ARG A 66 -20.95 7.34 -23.51
CA ARG A 66 -21.42 6.08 -22.93
C ARG A 66 -21.35 4.95 -23.96
N ASN A 67 -20.58 3.90 -23.68
CA ASN A 67 -20.82 2.56 -24.21
C ASN A 67 -20.70 1.53 -23.08
N THR A 68 -21.83 0.89 -22.81
CA THR A 68 -22.06 -0.07 -21.73
C THR A 68 -21.31 -1.37 -22.01
N SER A 69 -20.07 -1.47 -21.53
CA SER A 69 -19.54 -2.74 -21.05
C SER A 69 -19.29 -2.55 -19.56
N VAL A 70 -20.16 -3.16 -18.75
CA VAL A 70 -20.02 -3.12 -17.30
C VAL A 70 -18.76 -3.88 -16.95
N SER A 71 -17.70 -3.13 -16.75
CA SER A 71 -16.40 -3.61 -16.31
C SER A 71 -16.56 -4.18 -14.91
N HIS A 72 -16.75 -5.50 -14.82
CA HIS A 72 -16.71 -6.23 -13.55
C HIS A 72 -15.42 -5.90 -12.76
N GLY A 73 -14.32 -5.61 -13.45
CA GLY A 73 -13.06 -5.17 -12.82
C GLY A 73 -13.11 -3.76 -12.22
N LEU A 74 -13.90 -2.84 -12.79
CA LEU A 74 -14.13 -1.51 -12.20
C LEU A 74 -15.05 -1.60 -10.97
N ILE A 75 -16.13 -2.38 -11.05
CA ILE A 75 -17.06 -2.57 -9.91
C ILE A 75 -16.34 -3.22 -8.72
N ILE A 76 -15.54 -4.27 -8.94
CA ILE A 76 -14.78 -4.92 -7.86
C ILE A 76 -13.72 -3.98 -7.28
N ARG A 77 -13.08 -3.13 -8.12
CA ARG A 77 -12.10 -2.14 -7.64
C ARG A 77 -12.75 -1.04 -6.82
N GLU A 78 -13.91 -0.54 -7.24
CA GLU A 78 -14.70 0.44 -6.49
C GLU A 78 -15.13 -0.16 -5.15
N GLU A 79 -15.65 -1.39 -5.13
CA GLU A 79 -16.04 -2.07 -3.90
C GLU A 79 -14.88 -2.26 -2.90
N ILE A 80 -13.70 -2.68 -3.39
CA ILE A 80 -12.51 -2.82 -2.56
C ILE A 80 -12.00 -1.46 -2.05
N HIS A 81 -12.05 -0.43 -2.89
CA HIS A 81 -11.65 0.92 -2.50
C HIS A 81 -12.60 1.47 -1.43
N ASP A 82 -13.90 1.30 -1.59
CA ASP A 82 -14.90 1.71 -0.60
C ASP A 82 -14.71 1.00 0.73
N GLN A 83 -14.41 -0.30 0.71
CA GLN A 83 -14.09 -1.07 1.92
C GLN A 83 -12.84 -0.53 2.61
N TYR A 84 -11.81 -0.18 1.84
CA TYR A 84 -10.58 0.42 2.37
C TYR A 84 -10.84 1.78 3.03
N GLU A 85 -11.59 2.67 2.36
CA GLU A 85 -11.96 3.98 2.92
C GLU A 85 -12.81 3.84 4.19
N GLN A 86 -13.71 2.86 4.24
CA GLN A 86 -14.48 2.55 5.45
C GLN A 86 -13.60 2.10 6.62
N LEU A 87 -12.58 1.28 6.35
CA LEU A 87 -11.62 0.86 7.38
C LEU A 87 -10.84 2.05 7.92
N LEU A 88 -10.33 2.93 7.05
CA LEU A 88 -9.65 4.15 7.47
C LEU A 88 -10.56 5.05 8.32
N LYS A 89 -11.81 5.21 7.89
CA LYS A 89 -12.81 5.97 8.65
C LYS A 89 -13.07 5.37 10.02
N MET A 90 -13.13 4.03 10.12
CA MET A 90 -13.29 3.34 11.40
C MET A 90 -12.11 3.58 12.33
N VAL A 91 -10.87 3.50 11.82
CA VAL A 91 -9.65 3.82 12.57
C VAL A 91 -9.71 5.26 13.08
N PHE A 92 -10.03 6.24 12.23
CA PHE A 92 -10.14 7.63 12.65
C PHE A 92 -11.24 7.86 13.67
N ASN A 93 -12.39 7.19 13.55
CA ASN A 93 -13.44 7.25 14.55
C ASN A 93 -12.96 6.71 15.90
N MET A 94 -12.15 5.64 15.92
CA MET A 94 -11.54 5.15 17.16
C MET A 94 -10.58 6.18 17.76
N VAL A 95 -9.71 6.80 16.95
CA VAL A 95 -8.79 7.85 17.43
C VAL A 95 -9.55 9.03 18.02
N MET A 96 -10.61 9.50 17.36
CA MET A 96 -11.44 10.60 17.84
C MET A 96 -12.28 10.21 19.06
N ALA A 97 -12.63 8.94 19.22
CA ALA A 97 -13.32 8.45 20.42
C ALA A 97 -12.41 8.44 21.67
N ILE A 98 -11.09 8.33 21.48
CA ILE A 98 -10.11 8.51 22.58
C ILE A 98 -10.07 9.99 22.99
N ASN A 99 -9.94 10.89 22.01
CA ASN A 99 -9.99 12.33 22.24
C ASN A 99 -10.46 13.06 20.98
N GLU A 100 -11.56 13.81 21.08
CA GLU A 100 -12.16 14.53 19.96
C GLU A 100 -11.26 15.62 19.37
N ASN A 101 -10.25 16.08 20.12
CA ASN A 101 -9.29 17.08 19.68
C ASN A 101 -8.12 16.49 18.89
N TYR A 102 -8.00 15.17 18.81
CA TYR A 102 -6.98 14.52 18.01
C TYR A 102 -7.25 14.70 16.52
N LYS A 103 -6.18 15.01 15.80
CA LYS A 103 -6.15 15.12 14.35
C LYS A 103 -5.33 13.96 13.85
N ALA A 104 -5.85 13.17 12.94
CA ALA A 104 -5.19 11.95 12.48
C ALA A 104 -5.03 11.97 10.97
N ALA A 105 -3.96 11.36 10.48
CA ALA A 105 -3.74 11.12 9.07
C ALA A 105 -3.06 9.77 8.86
N PHE A 106 -3.43 9.13 7.76
CA PHE A 106 -2.85 7.87 7.30
C PHE A 106 -2.00 8.13 6.07
N PHE A 107 -0.76 7.66 6.12
CA PHE A 107 0.25 7.87 5.09
C PHE A 107 0.79 6.53 4.59
N MET A 108 1.04 6.43 3.29
CA MET A 108 1.64 5.25 2.66
C MET A 108 2.84 5.66 1.82
N LEU A 109 3.84 4.79 1.75
CA LEU A 109 4.95 4.96 0.83
C LEU A 109 4.44 5.05 -0.61
N ASP A 110 4.98 6.00 -1.36
CA ASP A 110 4.75 6.11 -2.79
C ASP A 110 5.46 4.98 -3.57
N GLY A 111 5.18 4.86 -4.86
CA GLY A 111 5.81 3.84 -5.70
C GLY A 111 7.33 4.00 -5.85
N SER A 112 7.90 5.15 -5.48
CA SER A 112 9.34 5.40 -5.51
C SER A 112 10.04 5.03 -4.20
N GLY A 113 9.28 4.88 -3.11
CA GLY A 113 9.78 4.67 -1.75
C GLY A 113 10.48 5.88 -1.13
N LYS A 114 10.45 7.05 -1.78
CA LYS A 114 11.13 8.27 -1.31
C LYS A 114 10.21 9.16 -0.50
N HIS A 115 8.91 9.11 -0.76
CA HIS A 115 7.94 9.93 -0.04
C HIS A 115 6.83 9.07 0.52
N LEU A 116 6.22 9.57 1.59
CA LEU A 116 4.91 9.13 2.03
C LEU A 116 3.87 10.08 1.46
N THR A 117 2.82 9.50 0.89
CA THR A 117 1.65 10.23 0.39
C THR A 117 0.48 10.00 1.32
N ILE A 118 -0.21 11.09 1.65
CA ILE A 118 -1.43 11.04 2.44
C ILE A 118 -2.50 10.22 1.71
N GLN A 119 -3.13 9.29 2.41
CA GLN A 119 -4.27 8.52 1.88
C GLN A 119 -5.59 9.09 2.39
N SER A 120 -5.62 9.50 3.67
CA SER A 120 -6.79 10.09 4.29
C SER A 120 -6.38 10.87 5.55
N ALA A 121 -7.18 11.87 5.92
CA ALA A 121 -6.94 12.68 7.11
C ALA A 121 -8.24 13.20 7.71
N THR A 122 -8.24 13.46 9.02
CA THR A 122 -9.39 14.07 9.71
C THR A 122 -9.40 15.59 9.59
N LYS A 123 -8.26 16.21 9.26
CA LYS A 123 -8.09 17.66 9.08
C LYS A 123 -6.99 17.99 8.06
N ASP A 124 -7.14 19.11 7.38
CA ASP A 124 -6.20 19.63 6.37
C ASP A 124 -4.99 20.35 7.00
N ILE A 125 -4.39 19.76 8.04
CA ILE A 125 -3.19 20.28 8.71
C ILE A 125 -1.93 19.50 8.34
N PHE A 126 -2.10 18.30 7.80
CA PHE A 126 -1.00 17.43 7.38
C PHE A 126 -0.59 17.78 5.95
N LYS A 127 0.71 17.73 5.67
CA LYS A 127 1.20 17.87 4.29
C LYS A 127 0.87 16.62 3.48
N GLU A 128 0.58 16.80 2.20
CA GLU A 128 0.22 15.70 1.31
C GLU A 128 1.39 14.73 1.05
N LEU A 129 2.62 15.26 1.07
CA LEU A 129 3.86 14.53 0.81
C LEU A 129 4.86 14.78 1.94
N ILE A 130 5.42 13.71 2.48
CA ILE A 130 6.45 13.75 3.52
C ILE A 130 7.68 12.96 3.03
N PRO A 131 8.90 13.54 3.04
CA PRO A 131 10.11 12.80 2.70
C PRO A 131 10.37 11.65 3.67
N THR A 132 10.81 10.50 3.15
CA THR A 132 11.16 9.34 3.99
C THR A 132 12.46 9.58 4.77
N GLU A 133 13.26 10.55 4.33
CA GLU A 133 14.46 11.04 5.01
C GLU A 133 14.15 11.85 6.29
N ASN A 134 12.88 12.21 6.52
CA ASN A 134 12.46 12.91 7.73
C ASN A 134 12.73 12.04 8.97
N GLU A 135 13.48 12.57 9.95
CA GLU A 135 13.89 11.80 11.12
C GLU A 135 12.72 11.27 11.96
N ILE A 136 11.59 11.98 12.00
CA ILE A 136 10.37 11.52 12.69
C ILE A 136 9.86 10.26 12.02
N ILE A 137 9.76 10.25 10.68
CA ILE A 137 9.31 9.11 9.89
C ILE A 137 10.27 7.93 10.02
N GLN A 138 11.58 8.17 9.91
CA GLN A 138 12.59 7.11 10.08
C GLN A 138 12.47 6.45 11.46
N THR A 139 12.32 7.27 12.50
CA THR A 139 12.16 6.77 13.86
C THR A 139 10.89 5.93 14.00
N ILE A 140 9.76 6.37 13.44
CA ILE A 140 8.50 5.60 13.45
C ILE A 140 8.67 4.25 12.76
N PHE A 141 9.35 4.20 11.61
CA PHE A 141 9.54 2.95 10.88
C PHE A 141 10.46 1.95 11.60
N LEU A 142 11.46 2.45 12.34
CA LEU A 142 12.40 1.62 13.10
C LEU A 142 11.78 1.05 14.38
N GLN A 143 10.94 1.84 15.08
CA GLN A 143 10.36 1.45 16.36
C GLN A 143 9.21 0.44 16.18
N GLN A 144 9.11 -0.51 17.12
CA GLN A 144 8.00 -1.46 17.13
C GLN A 144 6.72 -0.83 17.68
N GLU A 145 6.89 0.04 18.67
CA GLU A 145 5.80 0.73 19.35
C GLU A 145 5.58 2.15 18.82
N ALA A 146 4.44 2.74 19.16
CA ALA A 146 4.08 4.10 18.79
C ALA A 146 4.99 5.09 19.53
N VAL A 147 5.52 6.04 18.77
CA VAL A 147 6.53 6.98 19.24
C VAL A 147 5.93 8.37 19.32
N LEU A 148 6.11 9.03 20.47
CA LEU A 148 5.66 10.40 20.69
C LEU A 148 6.81 11.38 20.45
N PHE A 149 6.54 12.42 19.66
CA PHE A 149 7.46 13.52 19.41
C PHE A 149 6.81 14.83 19.84
N GLN A 150 7.50 15.62 20.67
CA GLN A 150 7.06 16.99 20.99
C GLN A 150 7.61 17.95 19.94
N GLN A 151 6.83 18.97 19.59
CA GLN A 151 7.21 19.95 18.58
C GLN A 151 8.57 20.60 18.86
N THR A 152 8.85 20.90 20.13
CA THR A 152 10.12 21.51 20.57
C THR A 152 11.34 20.66 20.28
N ASP A 153 11.19 19.35 20.29
CA ASP A 153 12.31 18.40 20.20
C ASP A 153 12.70 18.13 18.74
N VAL A 154 11.75 18.26 17.82
CA VAL A 154 11.92 17.92 16.39
C VAL A 154 11.55 19.09 15.46
N ARG A 155 11.76 20.33 15.90
CA ARG A 155 11.33 21.55 15.18
C ARG A 155 11.68 21.59 13.70
N GLY A 156 12.90 21.16 13.33
CA GLY A 156 13.37 21.15 11.95
C GLY A 156 12.55 20.22 11.05
N HIS A 157 12.23 19.03 11.55
CA HIS A 157 11.48 18.00 10.83
C HIS A 157 9.97 18.20 10.92
N TRP A 158 9.48 18.90 11.94
CA TRP A 158 8.06 19.15 12.16
C TRP A 158 7.40 19.89 10.99
N MET A 159 8.08 20.87 10.40
CA MET A 159 7.54 21.65 9.29
C MET A 159 7.38 20.84 8.00
N GLU A 160 7.99 19.67 7.91
CA GLU A 160 7.80 18.76 6.77
C GLU A 160 6.56 17.88 6.92
N LEU A 161 6.02 17.73 8.14
CA LEU A 161 4.82 16.93 8.40
C LEU A 161 3.53 17.76 8.28
N PHE A 162 3.59 19.05 8.61
CA PHE A 162 2.41 19.88 8.79
C PHE A 162 2.45 21.15 7.97
N VAL A 163 1.27 21.61 7.55
CA VAL A 163 1.08 22.92 6.93
C VAL A 163 1.41 24.02 7.95
N GLU A 164 1.99 25.11 7.47
CA GLU A 164 2.46 26.20 8.32
C GLU A 164 1.31 26.84 9.12
N LYS A 165 1.51 26.98 10.43
CA LYS A 165 0.65 27.74 11.34
C LYS A 165 1.46 28.31 12.49
N SER A 166 0.83 29.10 13.36
CA SER A 166 1.43 29.50 14.64
C SER A 166 1.50 28.32 15.61
N TRP A 167 2.67 27.68 15.68
CA TRP A 167 2.95 26.60 16.63
C TRP A 167 3.29 27.15 18.00
N ARG A 168 2.64 26.63 19.05
CA ARG A 168 2.83 27.07 20.45
C ARG A 168 4.02 26.37 21.11
N GLY A 169 4.49 25.27 20.54
CA GLY A 169 5.57 24.42 21.06
C GLY A 169 5.10 23.32 21.99
N SER A 170 3.84 23.36 22.46
CA SER A 170 3.25 22.31 23.28
C SER A 170 2.67 21.15 22.47
N GLU A 171 2.53 21.34 21.16
CA GLU A 171 1.99 20.33 20.26
C GLU A 171 2.88 19.09 20.21
N CYS A 172 2.27 17.94 19.97
CA CYS A 172 2.98 16.69 19.86
C CYS A 172 2.31 15.77 18.84
N VAL A 173 3.09 14.89 18.25
CA VAL A 173 2.62 13.88 17.29
C VAL A 173 3.00 12.50 17.79
N LEU A 174 2.01 11.62 17.81
CA LEU A 174 2.19 10.20 18.05
C LEU A 174 2.16 9.48 16.71
N GLY A 175 3.21 8.71 16.41
CA GLY A 175 3.35 8.00 15.15
C GLY A 175 3.44 6.50 15.36
N ALA A 176 2.69 5.74 14.56
CA ALA A 176 2.73 4.28 14.54
C ALA A 176 2.94 3.77 13.11
N ARG A 177 3.87 2.84 12.91
CA ARG A 177 4.13 2.26 11.58
C ARG A 177 3.03 1.27 11.18
N VAL A 178 2.79 1.19 9.89
CA VAL A 178 1.90 0.21 9.28
C VAL A 178 2.77 -0.80 8.53
N LEU A 179 2.59 -2.08 8.82
CA LEU A 179 3.40 -3.16 8.26
C LEU A 179 2.60 -4.00 7.26
N TYR A 180 3.25 -4.39 6.17
CA TYR A 180 2.79 -5.46 5.29
C TYR A 180 3.89 -6.52 5.20
N LYS A 181 3.59 -7.77 5.58
CA LYS A 181 4.57 -8.87 5.60
C LYS A 181 5.89 -8.48 6.31
N ASN A 182 5.78 -7.83 7.47
CA ASN A 182 6.89 -7.31 8.28
C ASN A 182 7.73 -6.18 7.65
N ALA A 183 7.33 -5.64 6.49
CA ALA A 183 7.95 -4.45 5.92
C ALA A 183 7.09 -3.20 6.23
N PRO A 184 7.69 -2.07 6.65
CA PRO A 184 6.96 -0.82 6.79
C PRO A 184 6.49 -0.33 5.43
N VAL A 185 5.18 -0.10 5.30
CA VAL A 185 4.54 0.40 4.08
C VAL A 185 3.93 1.78 4.25
N GLY A 186 3.86 2.27 5.49
CA GLY A 186 3.21 3.54 5.82
C GLY A 186 3.21 3.80 7.32
N CYS A 187 2.50 4.84 7.74
CA CYS A 187 2.29 5.16 9.14
C CYS A 187 0.97 5.90 9.39
N ILE A 188 0.48 5.81 10.62
CA ILE A 188 -0.56 6.68 11.16
C ILE A 188 0.13 7.75 12.00
N LEU A 189 -0.25 9.00 11.78
CA LEU A 189 0.14 10.14 12.61
C LEU A 189 -1.08 10.69 13.34
N VAL A 190 -0.95 10.89 14.65
CA VAL A 190 -1.97 11.51 15.50
C VAL A 190 -1.37 12.76 16.13
N LEU A 191 -1.85 13.93 15.70
CA LEU A 191 -1.47 15.23 16.23
C LEU A 191 -2.41 15.62 17.38
N ALA A 192 -1.82 16.03 18.50
CA ALA A 192 -2.50 16.62 19.63
C ALA A 192 -1.98 18.03 19.90
N ASP A 193 -2.88 18.94 20.30
CA ASP A 193 -2.54 20.35 20.52
C ASP A 193 -1.69 20.57 21.80
N HIS A 194 -1.69 19.61 22.74
CA HIS A 194 -0.87 19.67 23.94
C HIS A 194 -0.42 18.27 24.40
N PHE A 195 0.87 18.07 24.72
CA PHE A 195 1.40 16.76 25.13
C PHE A 195 0.68 16.13 26.33
N SER A 196 0.21 16.94 27.27
CA SER A 196 -0.53 16.47 28.45
C SER A 196 -1.89 15.84 28.13
N THR A 197 -2.36 15.97 26.88
CA THR A 197 -3.60 15.34 26.44
C THR A 197 -3.42 13.87 26.08
N ILE A 198 -2.18 13.44 25.81
CA ILE A 198 -1.85 12.04 25.51
C ILE A 198 -1.57 11.30 26.80
N GLN A 199 -2.43 10.34 27.13
CA GLN A 199 -2.23 9.43 28.26
C GLN A 199 -1.39 8.22 27.84
N GLU A 200 -0.68 7.58 28.77
CA GLU A 200 0.05 6.33 28.46
C GLU A 200 -0.86 5.25 27.88
N ARG A 201 -2.13 5.19 28.29
CA ARG A 201 -3.11 4.26 27.70
C ARG A 201 -3.32 4.49 26.21
N ASP A 202 -3.22 5.73 25.74
CA ASP A 202 -3.49 6.10 24.35
C ASP A 202 -2.39 5.57 23.44
N ARG A 203 -1.14 5.52 23.95
CA ARG A 203 -0.01 4.91 23.25
C ARG A 203 -0.26 3.43 23.00
N ASN A 204 -0.72 2.71 24.03
CA ASN A 204 -0.99 1.27 23.96
C ASN A 204 -2.12 0.95 22.98
N LEU A 205 -3.18 1.77 22.94
CA LEU A 205 -4.32 1.56 22.03
C LEU A 205 -3.96 1.75 20.55
N LEU A 206 -2.92 2.56 20.27
CA LEU A 206 -2.42 2.79 18.91
C LEU A 206 -1.33 1.81 18.47
N THR A 207 -0.91 0.91 19.38
CA THR A 207 0.09 -0.14 19.12
C THR A 207 -0.43 -1.57 19.17
N SER A 208 -1.65 -1.76 19.71
CA SER A 208 -2.26 -3.08 19.91
C SER A 208 -2.70 -3.74 18.61
#